data_AF-M6D8J6-F1
#
_entry.id   AF-M6D8J6-F1
#
_cell.length_a   1.000
_cell.length_b   1.000
_cell.length_c   1.000
_cell.angle_alpha   90.00
_cell.angle_beta   90.00
_cell.angle_gamma   90.00
#
_symmetry.space_group_name_H-M   'P 1'
#
loop_
_entity.id
_entity.type
_entity.pdbx_description
1 polymer ?
#
loop_
_entity_poly.entity_id
_entity_poly.type
_entity_poly.pdbx_seq_one_letter_code
_entity_poly.pdbx_strand_id
1 'polypeptide(L)'
;MKKISALLLTGALAFSVSNCGEKVEVEYPVFPKSKEGRQLQKFLGSIRNVGLAVEKPQKSLWETVFGAGSSFIDQMPSKVFEAFDKETYYKLIDLSKRADSINEASLTLTGITKSRVKLGNQLGAEAILHIGYQKPYTECGSEMMVDYGAAALKVGGALASIATGKQVDTGNQPISKQTGIRYMLIPLDATLIKVETGEVKKAVVSNPAKVDAGVGNLDCPSVLDSFGKALDEAALYIKDRLSPKVKTEKIEVFTKDEDPEVASYLEDGYHEITGETPSFKKAKENWDKADKKAGGKSWGAKANLGTYYFQAGDFEKAIKYYEDAMKLSGADKNYVRELRKRVEAAAAVDDTEK
;
A
#
# COMPACT_ATOMS: atom_id res chain seq x y z
N MET A 1 22.97 78.98 11.16
CA MET A 1 22.00 78.04 10.56
C MET A 1 22.67 76.69 10.42
N LYS A 2 22.20 75.68 11.18
CA LYS A 2 22.76 74.33 11.26
C LYS A 2 22.57 73.58 9.93
N LYS A 3 23.64 73.04 9.34
CA LYS A 3 23.56 72.01 8.29
C LYS A 3 23.68 70.64 8.95
N ILE A 4 22.59 69.89 8.91
CA ILE A 4 22.49 68.50 9.35
C ILE A 4 23.10 67.64 8.23
N SER A 5 24.18 66.91 8.54
CA SER A 5 24.67 65.83 7.68
C SER A 5 23.93 64.56 8.08
N ALA A 6 23.09 64.05 7.17
CA ALA A 6 22.40 62.78 7.34
C ALA A 6 23.32 61.64 6.86
N LEU A 7 23.67 60.77 7.80
CA LEU A 7 24.29 59.48 7.58
C LEU A 7 23.29 58.58 6.81
N LEU A 8 23.61 58.18 5.58
CA LEU A 8 22.89 57.12 4.88
C LEU A 8 23.44 55.77 5.39
N LEU A 9 22.72 55.14 6.31
CA LEU A 9 22.88 53.72 6.60
C LEU A 9 22.34 52.93 5.42
N THR A 10 23.23 52.32 4.64
CA THR A 10 22.92 51.18 3.78
C THR A 10 22.59 49.98 4.66
N GLY A 11 21.33 49.88 5.08
CA GLY A 11 20.78 48.65 5.65
C GLY A 11 20.43 47.70 4.51
N ALA A 12 21.29 46.72 4.24
CA ALA A 12 20.91 45.55 3.45
C ALA A 12 19.83 44.80 4.24
N LEU A 13 18.56 45.00 3.85
CA LEU A 13 17.47 44.13 4.26
C LEU A 13 17.71 42.76 3.62
N ALA A 14 18.25 41.83 4.41
CA ALA A 14 18.09 40.42 4.14
C ALA A 14 16.60 40.10 4.22
N PHE A 15 15.91 40.12 3.07
CA PHE A 15 14.57 39.57 2.95
C PHE A 15 14.70 38.06 3.19
N SER A 16 14.35 37.62 4.41
CA SER A 16 14.03 36.22 4.63
C SER A 16 12.76 35.94 3.83
N VAL A 17 12.90 35.40 2.62
CA VAL A 17 11.77 34.89 1.85
C VAL A 17 11.22 33.72 2.65
N SER A 18 10.17 33.96 3.43
CA SER A 18 9.44 32.89 4.10
C SER A 18 8.81 32.03 3.02
N ASN A 19 9.38 30.85 2.83
CA ASN A 19 8.91 29.85 1.89
C ASN A 19 7.65 29.23 2.50
N CYS A 20 6.49 29.86 2.34
CA CYS A 20 5.21 29.21 2.59
C CYS A 20 4.99 28.22 1.45
N GLY A 21 5.33 26.95 1.66
CA GLY A 21 5.06 25.89 0.71
C GLY A 21 3.63 25.39 0.81
N GLU A 22 3.16 24.81 -0.28
CA GLU A 22 1.81 24.28 -0.40
C GLU A 22 1.82 22.80 -0.03
N LYS A 23 0.83 22.38 0.78
CA LYS A 23 0.77 21.00 1.31
C LYS A 23 0.03 20.09 0.34
N VAL A 24 0.69 19.02 -0.10
CA VAL A 24 0.13 17.98 -0.97
C VAL A 24 0.03 16.65 -0.22
N GLU A 25 -0.93 15.82 -0.59
CA GLU A 25 -1.03 14.45 -0.07
C GLU A 25 -0.01 13.56 -0.78
N VAL A 26 0.86 12.93 0.02
CA VAL A 26 1.92 12.06 -0.46
C VAL A 26 1.70 10.67 0.11
N GLU A 27 1.54 9.71 -0.79
CA GLU A 27 1.48 8.30 -0.48
C GLU A 27 2.87 7.67 -0.57
N TYR A 28 3.30 6.99 0.50
CA TYR A 28 4.59 6.34 0.56
C TYR A 28 4.50 4.94 1.19
N PRO A 29 5.41 4.02 0.84
CA PRO A 29 5.44 2.70 1.45
C PRO A 29 5.92 2.77 2.89
N VAL A 30 5.35 1.92 3.72
CA VAL A 30 5.84 1.62 5.06
C VAL A 30 6.08 0.12 5.15
N PHE A 31 7.30 -0.23 5.52
CA PHE A 31 7.72 -1.62 5.61
C PHE A 31 7.66 -2.10 7.06
N PRO A 32 7.28 -3.38 7.31
CA PRO A 32 7.41 -3.96 8.64
C PRO A 32 8.86 -3.94 9.12
N LYS A 33 9.09 -3.63 10.39
CA LYS A 33 10.43 -3.65 11.02
C LYS A 33 10.99 -5.08 11.24
N SER A 34 10.30 -6.11 10.75
CA SER A 34 10.77 -7.49 10.83
C SER A 34 11.86 -7.79 9.81
N LYS A 35 12.55 -8.92 9.96
CA LYS A 35 13.52 -9.41 8.98
C LYS A 35 12.87 -9.59 7.59
N GLU A 36 11.63 -10.06 7.56
CA GLU A 36 10.85 -10.26 6.34
C GLU A 36 10.54 -8.92 5.67
N GLY A 37 10.15 -7.90 6.44
CA GLY A 37 9.91 -6.56 5.93
C GLY A 37 11.17 -5.89 5.38
N ARG A 38 12.33 -6.09 6.02
CA ARG A 38 13.64 -5.65 5.48
C ARG A 38 13.98 -6.31 4.15
N GLN A 39 13.82 -7.63 4.08
CA GLN A 39 14.02 -8.35 2.83
C GLN A 39 13.04 -7.91 1.76
N LEU A 40 11.80 -7.61 2.13
CA LEU A 40 10.79 -7.09 1.21
C LEU A 40 11.17 -5.69 0.71
N GLN A 41 11.65 -4.79 1.56
CA GLN A 41 12.13 -3.47 1.15
C GLN A 41 13.29 -3.57 0.16
N LYS A 42 14.31 -4.38 0.48
CA LYS A 42 15.46 -4.60 -0.42
C LYS A 42 15.04 -5.25 -1.74
N PHE A 43 14.07 -6.16 -1.67
CA PHE A 43 13.49 -6.75 -2.86
C PHE A 43 12.76 -5.67 -3.67
N LEU A 44 11.79 -4.96 -3.11
CA LEU A 44 10.96 -4.06 -3.90
C LEU A 44 11.69 -2.84 -4.43
N GLY A 45 12.59 -2.23 -3.65
CA GLY A 45 13.19 -0.95 -4.03
C GLY A 45 12.11 0.07 -4.38
N SER A 46 12.09 0.53 -5.63
CA SER A 46 11.10 1.50 -6.16
C SER A 46 9.96 0.88 -6.97
N ILE A 47 9.84 -0.45 -7.03
CA ILE A 47 8.84 -1.13 -7.87
C ILE A 47 7.43 -0.63 -7.54
N ARG A 48 6.71 -0.17 -8.56
CA ARG A 48 5.31 0.25 -8.47
C ARG A 48 4.42 -0.37 -9.52
N ASN A 49 4.91 -0.51 -10.74
CA ASN A 49 4.10 -1.05 -11.83
C ASN A 49 4.25 -2.57 -11.86
N VAL A 50 3.17 -3.29 -11.52
CA VAL A 50 3.20 -4.75 -11.40
C VAL A 50 2.16 -5.38 -12.30
N GLY A 51 2.59 -6.27 -13.18
CA GLY A 51 1.67 -7.11 -13.96
C GLY A 51 1.07 -8.20 -13.09
N LEU A 52 -0.25 -8.31 -13.01
CA LEU A 52 -0.93 -9.39 -12.30
C LEU A 52 -1.33 -10.48 -13.30
N ALA A 53 -0.69 -11.64 -13.16
CA ALA A 53 -0.98 -12.84 -13.93
C ALA A 53 -1.70 -13.85 -13.05
N VAL A 54 -2.96 -14.13 -13.35
CA VAL A 54 -3.74 -15.17 -12.66
C VAL A 54 -3.88 -16.36 -13.61
N GLU A 55 -3.44 -17.54 -13.19
CA GLU A 55 -3.63 -18.75 -13.99
C GLU A 55 -5.12 -19.10 -14.12
N LYS A 56 -5.48 -20.02 -15.01
CA LYS A 56 -6.82 -20.60 -14.99
C LYS A 56 -6.83 -21.76 -13.99
N PRO A 57 -7.83 -21.84 -13.08
CA PRO A 57 -7.94 -22.97 -12.17
C PRO A 57 -8.20 -24.26 -12.95
N GLN A 58 -7.57 -25.35 -12.53
CA GLN A 58 -7.87 -26.67 -13.08
C GLN A 58 -9.30 -27.08 -12.70
N LYS A 59 -10.21 -27.13 -13.68
CA LYS A 59 -11.66 -27.37 -13.46
C LYS A 59 -11.94 -28.56 -12.55
N SER A 60 -11.28 -29.70 -12.80
CA SER A 60 -11.49 -30.94 -12.03
C SER A 60 -11.21 -30.79 -10.52
N LEU A 61 -10.35 -29.87 -10.10
CA LEU A 61 -10.07 -29.63 -8.67
C LEU A 61 -11.22 -28.85 -8.01
N TRP A 62 -11.83 -27.92 -8.75
CA TRP A 62 -12.80 -26.96 -8.24
C TRP A 62 -14.26 -27.39 -8.43
N GLU A 63 -14.53 -28.33 -9.33
CA GLU A 63 -15.85 -28.96 -9.49
C GLU A 63 -16.30 -29.72 -8.23
N THR A 64 -15.36 -30.19 -7.40
CA THR A 64 -15.68 -30.79 -6.09
C THR A 64 -16.28 -29.79 -5.10
N VAL A 65 -16.02 -28.49 -5.30
CA VAL A 65 -16.49 -27.40 -4.44
C VAL A 65 -17.73 -26.74 -5.03
N PHE A 66 -17.72 -26.47 -6.34
CA PHE A 66 -18.78 -25.70 -7.02
C PHE A 66 -19.77 -26.53 -7.84
N GLY A 67 -19.56 -27.84 -7.91
CA GLY A 67 -20.32 -28.73 -8.79
C GLY A 67 -19.72 -28.83 -10.19
N ALA A 68 -19.97 -29.97 -10.85
CA ALA A 68 -19.52 -30.23 -12.20
C ALA A 68 -20.12 -29.23 -13.20
N GLY A 69 -19.30 -28.72 -14.13
CA GLY A 69 -19.76 -27.77 -15.15
C GLY A 69 -20.08 -26.36 -14.63
N SER A 70 -19.67 -26.02 -13.40
CA SER A 70 -19.89 -24.68 -12.85
C SER A 70 -19.19 -23.59 -13.68
N SER A 71 -19.97 -22.66 -14.22
CA SER A 71 -19.47 -21.47 -14.94
C SER A 71 -18.77 -20.47 -14.02
N PHE A 72 -18.87 -20.64 -12.70
CA PHE A 72 -18.15 -19.82 -11.73
C PHE A 72 -16.63 -20.04 -11.83
N ILE A 73 -16.19 -21.26 -12.14
CA ILE A 73 -14.77 -21.61 -12.24
C ILE A 73 -14.07 -20.76 -13.31
N ASP A 74 -14.76 -20.49 -14.43
CA ASP A 74 -14.24 -19.67 -15.53
C ASP A 74 -14.13 -18.18 -15.15
N GLN A 75 -14.86 -17.72 -14.13
CA GLN A 75 -14.85 -16.33 -13.65
C GLN A 75 -13.84 -16.10 -12.51
N MET A 76 -13.25 -17.16 -11.96
CA MET A 76 -12.34 -17.07 -10.82
C MET A 76 -11.13 -16.15 -11.05
N PRO A 77 -10.46 -16.14 -12.21
CA PRO A 77 -9.33 -15.23 -12.44
C PRO A 77 -9.72 -13.76 -12.26
N SER A 78 -10.88 -13.36 -12.78
CA SER A 78 -11.42 -12.00 -12.62
C SER A 78 -11.71 -11.68 -11.15
N LYS A 79 -12.27 -12.65 -10.39
CA LYS A 79 -12.51 -12.48 -8.95
C LYS A 79 -11.24 -12.34 -8.13
N VAL A 80 -10.19 -13.10 -8.48
CA VAL A 80 -8.86 -12.92 -7.88
C VAL A 80 -8.34 -11.52 -8.21
N PHE A 81 -8.42 -11.09 -9.48
CA PHE A 81 -7.99 -9.73 -9.85
C PHE A 81 -8.72 -8.67 -9.01
N GLU A 82 -10.05 -8.73 -8.91
CA GLU A 82 -10.88 -7.82 -8.11
C GLU A 82 -10.46 -7.79 -6.62
N ALA A 83 -10.17 -8.95 -6.03
CA ALA A 83 -9.71 -9.04 -4.64
C ALA A 83 -8.32 -8.39 -4.46
N PHE A 84 -7.45 -8.54 -5.45
CA PHE A 84 -6.12 -7.95 -5.43
C PHE A 84 -6.14 -6.45 -5.71
N ASP A 85 -6.92 -5.96 -6.65
CA ASP A 85 -6.95 -4.54 -7.08
C ASP A 85 -7.38 -3.55 -5.99
N LYS A 86 -8.13 -4.00 -4.98
CA LYS A 86 -8.53 -3.17 -3.84
C LYS A 86 -7.33 -2.71 -3.01
N GLU A 87 -7.14 -1.40 -2.88
CA GLU A 87 -6.23 -0.75 -1.93
C GLU A 87 -4.79 -1.31 -1.93
N THR A 88 -4.13 -1.28 -3.09
CA THR A 88 -2.73 -1.73 -3.20
C THR A 88 -1.74 -0.61 -3.41
N TYR A 89 -0.55 -0.82 -2.88
CA TYR A 89 0.64 -0.03 -3.19
C TYR A 89 1.03 -0.08 -4.68
N TYR A 90 0.67 -1.16 -5.37
CA TYR A 90 1.02 -1.39 -6.76
C TYR A 90 0.02 -0.72 -7.72
N LYS A 91 0.55 -0.23 -8.83
CA LYS A 91 -0.24 0.03 -10.03
C LYS A 91 -0.35 -1.29 -10.79
N LEU A 92 -1.43 -2.02 -10.52
CA LEU A 92 -1.65 -3.34 -11.10
C LEU A 92 -2.07 -3.24 -12.56
N ILE A 93 -1.49 -4.12 -13.38
CA ILE A 93 -1.83 -4.29 -14.80
C ILE A 93 -2.41 -5.68 -14.96
N ASP A 94 -3.70 -5.76 -15.29
CA ASP A 94 -4.37 -7.04 -15.52
C ASP A 94 -3.85 -7.73 -16.81
N LEU A 95 -3.09 -8.82 -16.66
CA LEU A 95 -2.58 -9.56 -17.81
C LEU A 95 -3.63 -10.48 -18.43
N SER A 96 -4.67 -10.85 -17.68
CA SER A 96 -5.72 -11.76 -18.16
C SER A 96 -6.55 -11.10 -19.27
N LYS A 97 -6.77 -9.78 -19.19
CA LYS A 97 -7.46 -8.97 -20.21
C LYS A 97 -6.61 -8.70 -21.45
N ARG A 98 -5.35 -9.15 -21.47
CA ARG A 98 -4.40 -8.96 -22.59
C ARG A 98 -4.08 -10.28 -23.28
N ALA A 99 -4.78 -11.37 -22.95
CA ALA A 99 -4.54 -12.72 -23.46
C ALA A 99 -4.60 -12.83 -24.99
N ASP A 100 -5.38 -12.00 -25.68
CA ASP A 100 -5.41 -11.97 -27.16
C ASP A 100 -4.05 -11.61 -27.77
N SER A 101 -3.20 -10.90 -27.01
CA SER A 101 -1.83 -10.52 -27.38
C SER A 101 -0.75 -11.37 -26.69
N ILE A 102 -1.13 -12.19 -25.71
CA ILE A 102 -0.23 -12.97 -24.85
C ILE A 102 -0.77 -14.41 -24.80
N ASN A 103 -0.10 -15.34 -25.50
CA ASN A 103 -0.43 -16.77 -25.45
C ASN A 103 -0.62 -17.23 -23.98
N GLU A 104 -1.75 -17.88 -23.65
CA GLU A 104 -2.12 -18.30 -22.30
C GLU A 104 -1.04 -19.14 -21.60
N ALA A 105 -0.26 -19.93 -22.34
CA ALA A 105 0.90 -20.67 -21.81
C ALA A 105 1.96 -19.75 -21.17
N SER A 106 1.99 -18.47 -21.55
CA SER A 106 2.89 -17.44 -21.03
C SER A 106 2.47 -16.90 -19.67
N LEU A 107 1.23 -17.14 -19.23
CA LEU A 107 0.73 -16.74 -17.90
C LEU A 107 1.00 -17.80 -16.83
N THR A 108 1.50 -18.97 -17.23
CA THR A 108 1.99 -19.96 -16.26
C THR A 108 3.26 -19.46 -15.56
N LEU A 109 3.56 -19.94 -14.35
CA LEU A 109 4.82 -19.57 -13.68
C LEU A 109 6.06 -19.79 -14.57
N THR A 110 6.10 -20.92 -15.28
CA THR A 110 7.19 -21.24 -16.22
C THR A 110 7.19 -20.31 -17.43
N GLY A 111 6.01 -20.00 -17.99
CA GLY A 111 5.85 -19.08 -19.10
C GLY A 111 6.30 -17.67 -18.75
N ILE A 112 5.86 -17.14 -17.60
CA ILE A 112 6.26 -15.84 -17.08
C ILE A 112 7.76 -15.80 -16.86
N THR A 113 8.32 -16.81 -16.19
CA THR A 113 9.77 -16.85 -15.91
C THR A 113 10.59 -16.76 -17.20
N LYS A 114 10.16 -17.44 -18.27
CA LYS A 114 10.83 -17.40 -19.58
C LYS A 114 10.62 -16.07 -20.33
N SER A 115 9.46 -15.44 -20.21
CA SER A 115 9.05 -14.29 -21.03
C SER A 115 9.02 -12.94 -20.29
N ARG A 116 9.36 -12.92 -18.99
CA ARG A 116 9.23 -11.74 -18.11
C ARG A 116 9.83 -10.46 -18.68
N VAL A 117 10.99 -10.50 -19.32
CA VAL A 117 11.65 -9.32 -19.89
C VAL A 117 10.84 -8.75 -21.04
N LYS A 118 10.35 -9.62 -21.93
CA LYS A 118 9.48 -9.24 -23.05
C LYS A 118 8.18 -8.65 -22.53
N LEU A 119 7.51 -9.36 -21.60
CA LEU A 119 6.24 -8.92 -21.00
C LEU A 119 6.41 -7.59 -20.27
N GLY A 120 7.41 -7.47 -19.40
CA GLY A 120 7.70 -6.25 -18.65
C GLY A 120 7.93 -5.05 -19.56
N ASN A 121 8.76 -5.19 -20.60
CA ASN A 121 9.02 -4.10 -21.55
C ASN A 121 7.77 -3.69 -22.35
N GLN A 122 6.96 -4.64 -22.77
CA GLN A 122 5.73 -4.35 -23.52
C GLN A 122 4.66 -3.67 -22.67
N LEU A 123 4.64 -3.95 -21.37
CA LEU A 123 3.60 -3.51 -20.44
C LEU A 123 4.05 -2.36 -19.54
N GLY A 124 5.33 -2.01 -19.54
CA GLY A 124 5.92 -1.08 -18.57
C GLY A 124 5.90 -1.62 -17.13
N ALA A 125 5.85 -2.95 -16.96
CA ALA A 125 5.84 -3.59 -15.66
C ALA A 125 7.28 -3.82 -15.17
N GLU A 126 7.54 -3.49 -13.90
CA GLU A 126 8.83 -3.66 -13.23
C GLU A 126 8.92 -5.02 -12.52
N ALA A 127 7.77 -5.57 -12.15
CA ALA A 127 7.61 -6.92 -11.63
C ALA A 127 6.32 -7.57 -12.17
N ILE A 128 6.24 -8.89 -12.05
CA ILE A 128 5.05 -9.68 -12.37
C ILE A 128 4.66 -10.46 -11.11
N LEU A 129 3.44 -10.24 -10.62
CA LEU A 129 2.81 -11.03 -9.58
C LEU A 129 2.03 -12.16 -10.26
N HIS A 130 2.58 -13.36 -10.17
CA HIS A 130 1.91 -14.58 -10.61
C HIS A 130 1.09 -15.17 -9.47
N ILE A 131 -0.15 -15.56 -9.77
CA ILE A 131 -1.06 -16.26 -8.85
C ILE A 131 -1.48 -17.59 -9.49
N GLY A 132 -1.11 -18.68 -8.84
CA GLY A 132 -1.59 -20.02 -9.14
C GLY A 132 -2.67 -20.49 -8.18
N TYR A 133 -3.21 -21.68 -8.45
CA TYR A 133 -4.18 -22.37 -7.60
C TYR A 133 -3.66 -23.74 -7.19
N GLN A 134 -3.89 -24.10 -5.93
CA GLN A 134 -3.76 -25.47 -5.45
C GLN A 134 -5.14 -26.09 -5.20
N LYS A 135 -5.17 -27.34 -4.74
CA LYS A 135 -6.42 -28.06 -4.45
C LYS A 135 -7.20 -27.37 -3.32
N PRO A 136 -8.42 -26.89 -3.55
CA PRO A 136 -9.21 -26.22 -2.52
C PRO A 136 -9.67 -27.17 -1.42
N TYR A 137 -10.05 -26.59 -0.28
CA TYR A 137 -10.62 -27.33 0.84
C TYR A 137 -11.83 -26.59 1.40
N THR A 138 -12.88 -27.34 1.73
CA THR A 138 -14.03 -26.81 2.45
C THR A 138 -14.63 -27.88 3.36
N GLU A 139 -15.00 -27.46 4.57
CA GLU A 139 -15.68 -28.30 5.54
C GLU A 139 -16.73 -27.50 6.31
N CYS A 140 -17.76 -28.19 6.80
CA CYS A 140 -18.76 -27.62 7.69
C CYS A 140 -18.50 -28.13 9.11
N GLY A 141 -18.64 -27.23 10.08
CA GLY A 141 -18.54 -27.53 11.50
C GLY A 141 -19.52 -26.69 12.30
N SER A 142 -19.37 -26.71 13.63
CA SER A 142 -20.12 -25.83 14.51
C SER A 142 -19.26 -25.42 15.70
N GLU A 143 -19.38 -24.18 16.14
CA GLU A 143 -18.65 -23.65 17.29
C GLU A 143 -19.60 -22.91 18.24
N MET A 144 -19.24 -22.83 19.52
CA MET A 144 -19.95 -22.00 20.49
C MET A 144 -19.55 -20.54 20.31
N MET A 145 -20.52 -19.68 19.93
CA MET A 145 -20.31 -18.25 19.74
C MET A 145 -21.06 -17.46 20.80
N VAL A 146 -20.54 -16.28 21.15
CA VAL A 146 -21.17 -15.40 22.15
C VAL A 146 -22.26 -14.56 21.50
N ASP A 147 -23.44 -14.56 22.10
CA ASP A 147 -24.53 -13.65 21.75
C ASP A 147 -24.35 -12.35 22.54
N TYR A 148 -23.77 -11.33 21.91
CA TYR A 148 -23.48 -10.05 22.56
C TYR A 148 -24.75 -9.32 23.03
N GLY A 149 -25.90 -9.53 22.37
CA GLY A 149 -27.17 -8.97 22.81
C GLY A 149 -27.64 -9.60 24.12
N ALA A 150 -27.63 -10.94 24.18
CA ALA A 150 -27.95 -11.67 25.41
C ALA A 150 -26.94 -11.38 26.54
N ALA A 151 -25.64 -11.27 26.22
CA ALA A 151 -24.61 -10.94 27.19
C ALA A 151 -24.79 -9.52 27.76
N ALA A 152 -25.04 -8.53 26.89
CA ALA A 152 -25.28 -7.14 27.31
C ALA A 152 -26.53 -7.01 28.18
N LEU A 153 -27.61 -7.73 27.86
CA LEU A 153 -28.83 -7.75 28.68
C LEU A 153 -28.57 -8.31 30.08
N LYS A 154 -27.81 -9.41 30.21
CA LYS A 154 -27.46 -9.95 31.53
C LYS A 154 -26.60 -8.99 32.35
N VAL A 155 -25.62 -8.34 31.71
CA VAL A 155 -24.78 -7.33 32.38
C VAL A 155 -25.61 -6.12 32.81
N GLY A 156 -26.44 -5.58 31.91
CA GLY A 156 -27.30 -4.44 32.18
C GLY A 156 -28.33 -4.72 33.28
N GLY A 157 -28.97 -5.88 33.26
CA GLY A 157 -29.92 -6.27 34.31
C GLY A 157 -29.26 -6.52 35.66
N ALA A 158 -28.04 -7.05 35.70
CA ALA A 158 -27.28 -7.16 36.95
C ALA A 158 -26.98 -5.78 37.55
N LEU A 159 -26.50 -4.82 36.74
CA LEU A 159 -26.25 -3.45 37.19
C LEU A 159 -27.55 -2.74 37.64
N ALA A 160 -28.64 -2.89 36.89
CA ALA A 160 -29.93 -2.33 37.25
C ALA A 160 -30.48 -2.95 38.55
N SER A 161 -30.26 -4.24 38.77
CA SER A 161 -30.68 -4.92 40.00
C SER A 161 -29.94 -4.40 41.22
N ILE A 162 -28.63 -4.12 41.08
CA ILE A 162 -27.81 -3.51 42.13
C ILE A 162 -28.28 -2.07 42.41
N ALA A 163 -28.55 -1.28 41.37
CA ALA A 163 -28.94 0.12 41.52
C ALA A 163 -30.35 0.31 42.10
N THR A 164 -31.28 -0.58 41.76
CA THR A 164 -32.70 -0.46 42.16
C THR A 164 -33.09 -1.34 43.34
N GLY A 165 -32.22 -2.27 43.75
CA GLY A 165 -32.51 -3.26 44.79
C GLY A 165 -33.58 -4.30 44.41
N LYS A 166 -34.04 -4.31 43.15
CA LYS A 166 -35.03 -5.26 42.63
C LYS A 166 -34.40 -6.14 41.56
N GLN A 167 -34.63 -7.45 41.65
CA GLN A 167 -34.13 -8.39 40.64
C GLN A 167 -34.80 -8.12 39.29
N VAL A 168 -33.99 -7.77 38.29
CA VAL A 168 -34.43 -7.55 36.91
C VAL A 168 -34.30 -8.87 36.15
N ASP A 169 -35.42 -9.37 35.61
CA ASP A 169 -35.41 -10.54 34.73
C ASP A 169 -34.84 -10.17 33.36
N THR A 170 -33.72 -10.78 33.00
CA THR A 170 -33.03 -10.58 31.72
C THR A 170 -33.33 -11.69 30.70
N GLY A 171 -34.29 -12.58 31.02
CA GLY A 171 -34.59 -13.77 30.25
C GLY A 171 -33.57 -14.89 30.44
N ASN A 172 -33.98 -16.11 30.11
CA ASN A 172 -33.19 -17.34 30.34
C ASN A 172 -32.33 -17.76 29.13
N GLN A 173 -32.16 -16.88 28.15
CA GLN A 173 -31.40 -17.19 26.94
C GLN A 173 -29.91 -17.42 27.28
N PRO A 174 -29.27 -18.46 26.71
CA PRO A 174 -27.85 -18.69 26.92
C PRO A 174 -27.03 -17.59 26.23
N ILE A 175 -25.97 -17.13 26.91
CA ILE A 175 -25.06 -16.10 26.38
C ILE A 175 -24.10 -16.65 25.32
N SER A 176 -24.08 -17.97 25.15
CA SER A 176 -23.38 -18.62 24.07
C SER A 176 -24.30 -19.62 23.39
N LYS A 177 -24.30 -19.57 22.05
CA LYS A 177 -25.12 -20.44 21.21
C LYS A 177 -24.21 -21.20 20.27
N GLN A 178 -24.54 -22.46 20.02
CA GLN A 178 -23.88 -23.24 18.98
C GLN A 178 -24.25 -22.63 17.62
N THR A 179 -23.26 -22.42 16.78
CA THR A 179 -23.40 -21.76 15.47
C THR A 179 -22.69 -22.60 14.41
N GLY A 180 -23.33 -22.78 13.26
CA GLY A 180 -22.78 -23.43 12.08
C GLY A 180 -21.67 -22.58 11.47
N ILE A 181 -20.56 -23.23 11.15
CA ILE A 181 -19.36 -22.64 10.60
C ILE A 181 -18.99 -23.36 9.31
N ARG A 182 -18.53 -22.62 8.29
CA ARG A 182 -17.80 -23.19 7.16
C ARG A 182 -16.35 -22.75 7.24
N TYR A 183 -15.44 -23.71 7.20
CA TYR A 183 -14.03 -23.45 6.93
C TYR A 183 -13.81 -23.61 5.43
N MET A 184 -13.10 -22.65 4.84
CA MET A 184 -12.78 -22.68 3.42
C MET A 184 -11.36 -22.16 3.18
N LEU A 185 -10.54 -23.00 2.56
CA LEU A 185 -9.21 -22.63 2.10
C LEU A 185 -9.23 -22.49 0.58
N ILE A 186 -8.85 -21.30 0.11
CA ILE A 186 -8.49 -21.03 -1.27
C ILE A 186 -6.96 -20.92 -1.29
N PRO A 187 -6.26 -22.02 -1.61
CA PRO A 187 -4.82 -22.04 -1.54
C PRO A 187 -4.25 -21.41 -2.81
N LEU A 188 -3.99 -20.11 -2.72
CA LEU A 188 -3.30 -19.34 -3.74
C LEU A 188 -1.80 -19.40 -3.49
N ASP A 189 -1.03 -19.73 -4.52
CA ASP A 189 0.42 -19.57 -4.55
C ASP A 189 0.78 -18.29 -5.32
N ALA A 190 1.30 -17.31 -4.59
CA ALA A 190 1.72 -16.05 -5.15
C ALA A 190 3.24 -16.01 -5.31
N THR A 191 3.70 -15.66 -6.50
CA THR A 191 5.11 -15.42 -6.80
C THR A 191 5.29 -14.04 -7.43
N LEU A 192 5.92 -13.13 -6.70
CA LEU A 192 6.32 -11.83 -7.21
C LEU A 192 7.72 -11.94 -7.83
N ILE A 193 7.84 -11.64 -9.12
CA ILE A 193 9.05 -11.85 -9.92
C ILE A 193 9.53 -10.51 -10.46
N LYS A 194 10.78 -10.13 -10.18
CA LYS A 194 11.39 -8.96 -10.81
C LYS A 194 11.62 -9.21 -12.30
N VAL A 195 11.20 -8.26 -13.13
CA VAL A 195 11.38 -8.37 -14.59
C VAL A 195 12.86 -8.41 -14.96
N GLU A 196 13.64 -7.45 -14.46
CA GLU A 196 15.06 -7.33 -14.81
C GLU A 196 15.90 -8.50 -14.31
N THR A 197 15.82 -8.81 -13.02
CA THR A 197 16.75 -9.77 -12.39
C THR A 197 16.21 -11.20 -12.37
N GLY A 198 14.89 -11.40 -12.41
CA GLY A 198 14.26 -12.70 -12.18
C GLY A 198 14.26 -13.15 -10.72
N GLU A 199 14.71 -12.31 -9.78
CA GLU A 199 14.60 -12.57 -8.34
C GLU A 199 13.12 -12.72 -7.95
N VAL A 200 12.83 -13.61 -6.99
CA VAL A 200 11.45 -13.92 -6.59
C VAL A 200 11.20 -13.79 -5.09
N LYS A 201 9.99 -13.37 -4.74
CA LYS A 201 9.40 -13.47 -3.40
C LYS A 201 8.07 -14.24 -3.48
N LYS A 202 7.83 -15.13 -2.52
CA LYS A 202 6.68 -16.03 -2.54
C LYS A 202 5.82 -15.88 -1.29
N ALA A 203 4.52 -16.08 -1.45
CA ALA A 203 3.56 -16.23 -0.37
C ALA A 203 2.59 -17.36 -0.73
N VAL A 204 2.32 -18.27 0.22
CA VAL A 204 1.43 -19.40 0.01
C VAL A 204 0.36 -19.37 1.08
N VAL A 205 -0.90 -19.27 0.66
CA VAL A 205 -2.05 -19.28 1.56
C VAL A 205 -2.30 -20.72 2.02
N SER A 206 -2.29 -20.93 3.34
CA SER A 206 -2.40 -22.26 3.96
C SER A 206 -3.45 -22.33 5.08
N ASN A 207 -3.96 -21.20 5.54
CA ASN A 207 -4.95 -21.14 6.60
C ASN A 207 -6.35 -20.98 6.01
N PRO A 208 -7.34 -21.80 6.41
CA PRO A 208 -8.71 -21.64 5.96
C PRO A 208 -9.34 -20.40 6.59
N ALA A 209 -10.14 -19.69 5.80
CA ALA A 209 -11.03 -18.68 6.31
C ALA A 209 -12.22 -19.33 7.03
N LYS A 210 -12.74 -18.63 8.02
CA LYS A 210 -13.86 -19.07 8.85
C LYS A 210 -15.07 -18.17 8.61
N VAL A 211 -16.19 -18.77 8.20
CA VAL A 211 -17.45 -18.06 7.96
C VAL A 211 -18.49 -18.63 8.91
N ASP A 212 -19.23 -17.78 9.61
CA ASP A 212 -20.32 -18.19 10.50
C ASP A 212 -21.69 -17.89 9.90
N ALA A 213 -22.70 -18.69 10.28
CA ALA A 213 -24.08 -18.56 9.79
C ALA A 213 -24.91 -17.52 10.56
N GLY A 214 -24.28 -16.75 11.46
CA GLY A 214 -24.94 -15.92 12.45
C GLY A 214 -25.21 -16.67 13.76
N VAL A 215 -25.06 -15.97 14.89
CA VAL A 215 -25.08 -16.59 16.23
C VAL A 215 -26.38 -17.37 16.49
N GLY A 216 -26.24 -18.67 16.76
CA GLY A 216 -27.36 -19.59 17.02
C GLY A 216 -28.00 -20.20 15.78
N ASN A 217 -27.57 -19.81 14.57
CA ASN A 217 -27.93 -20.51 13.35
C ASN A 217 -27.00 -21.71 13.17
N LEU A 218 -27.55 -22.92 13.02
CA LEU A 218 -26.78 -24.16 12.85
C LEU A 218 -26.54 -24.52 11.38
N ASP A 219 -27.14 -23.80 10.44
CA ASP A 219 -26.96 -24.05 9.02
C ASP A 219 -25.49 -23.85 8.62
N CYS A 220 -24.99 -24.70 7.73
CA CYS A 220 -23.66 -24.49 7.19
C CYS A 220 -23.71 -23.31 6.20
N PRO A 221 -22.84 -22.28 6.35
CA PRO A 221 -22.78 -21.16 5.42
C PRO A 221 -22.64 -21.57 3.97
N SER A 222 -23.13 -20.71 3.06
CA SER A 222 -23.10 -20.99 1.63
C SER A 222 -21.65 -21.09 1.12
N VAL A 223 -21.43 -21.94 0.11
CA VAL A 223 -20.12 -22.09 -0.52
C VAL A 223 -19.66 -20.79 -1.18
N LEU A 224 -20.58 -20.07 -1.85
CA LEU A 224 -20.25 -18.85 -2.58
C LEU A 224 -19.89 -17.69 -1.63
N ASP A 225 -20.64 -17.48 -0.55
CA ASP A 225 -20.32 -16.42 0.42
C ASP A 225 -19.01 -16.73 1.14
N SER A 226 -18.80 -18.01 1.47
CA SER A 226 -17.57 -18.46 2.10
C SER A 226 -16.36 -18.32 1.18
N PHE A 227 -16.55 -18.53 -0.13
CA PHE A 227 -15.50 -18.31 -1.12
C PHE A 227 -15.11 -16.85 -1.22
N GLY A 228 -16.09 -15.93 -1.28
CA GLY A 228 -15.81 -14.49 -1.31
C GLY A 228 -14.94 -14.06 -0.14
N LYS A 229 -15.33 -14.44 1.08
CA LYS A 229 -14.56 -14.15 2.30
C LYS A 229 -13.18 -14.83 2.30
N ALA A 230 -13.10 -16.11 1.93
CA ALA A 230 -11.83 -16.82 1.86
C ALA A 230 -10.87 -16.22 0.84
N LEU A 231 -11.40 -15.67 -0.26
CA LEU A 231 -10.59 -15.06 -1.31
C LEU A 231 -10.05 -13.70 -0.85
N ASP A 232 -10.89 -12.89 -0.21
CA ASP A 232 -10.46 -11.61 0.38
C ASP A 232 -9.38 -11.85 1.46
N GLU A 233 -9.56 -12.83 2.35
CA GLU A 233 -8.55 -13.18 3.36
C GLU A 233 -7.24 -13.71 2.73
N ALA A 234 -7.33 -14.53 1.68
CA ALA A 234 -6.18 -15.02 0.92
C ALA A 234 -5.41 -13.87 0.23
N ALA A 235 -6.13 -12.94 -0.39
CA ALA A 235 -5.55 -11.76 -1.02
C ALA A 235 -4.85 -10.86 0.01
N LEU A 236 -5.48 -10.61 1.17
CA LEU A 236 -4.88 -9.86 2.28
C LEU A 236 -3.61 -10.52 2.80
N TYR A 237 -3.64 -11.84 3.01
CA TYR A 237 -2.47 -12.61 3.45
C TYR A 237 -1.27 -12.45 2.50
N ILE A 238 -1.53 -12.46 1.19
CA ILE A 238 -0.51 -12.31 0.16
C ILE A 238 -0.01 -10.86 0.13
N LYS A 239 -0.92 -9.87 0.21
CA LYS A 239 -0.58 -8.44 0.27
C LYS A 239 0.35 -8.15 1.44
N ASP A 240 0.04 -8.62 2.64
CA ASP A 240 0.88 -8.39 3.82
C ASP A 240 2.32 -8.95 3.72
N ARG A 241 2.53 -9.93 2.82
CA ARG A 241 3.85 -10.57 2.63
C ARG A 241 4.61 -10.04 1.44
N LEU A 242 3.91 -9.65 0.38
CA LEU A 242 4.50 -9.29 -0.89
C LEU A 242 4.38 -7.80 -1.21
N SER A 243 3.62 -7.02 -0.45
CA SER A 243 3.42 -5.58 -0.62
C SER A 243 3.73 -4.84 0.69
N PRO A 244 4.28 -3.60 0.63
CA PRO A 244 4.32 -2.73 1.79
C PRO A 244 2.92 -2.18 2.09
N LYS A 245 2.77 -1.61 3.28
CA LYS A 245 1.59 -0.80 3.62
C LYS A 245 1.74 0.59 3.01
N VAL A 246 0.64 1.20 2.61
CA VAL A 246 0.64 2.59 2.13
C VAL A 246 0.24 3.50 3.27
N LYS A 247 0.97 4.60 3.45
CA LYS A 247 0.58 5.69 4.34
C LYS A 247 0.53 6.98 3.56
N THR A 248 -0.48 7.80 3.86
CA THR A 248 -0.69 9.11 3.26
C THR A 248 -0.40 10.20 4.27
N GLU A 249 0.38 11.21 3.88
CA GLU A 249 0.61 12.39 4.71
C GLU A 249 0.62 13.68 3.88
N LYS A 250 0.34 14.79 4.56
CA LYS A 250 0.47 16.13 3.98
C LYS A 250 1.92 16.61 4.09
N ILE A 251 2.60 16.71 2.96
CA ILE A 251 3.98 17.19 2.85
C ILE A 251 3.98 18.52 2.08
N GLU A 252 4.79 19.45 2.53
CA GLU A 252 4.99 20.75 1.92
C GLU A 252 5.93 20.63 0.72
N VAL A 253 5.49 21.21 -0.40
CA VAL A 253 6.27 21.31 -1.63
C VAL A 253 6.68 22.76 -1.81
N PHE A 254 7.97 22.97 -2.07
CA PHE A 254 8.58 24.28 -2.12
C PHE A 254 8.58 24.81 -3.55
N THR A 255 7.97 25.97 -3.78
CA THR A 255 7.84 26.58 -5.12
C THR A 255 8.63 27.86 -5.31
N LYS A 256 9.15 28.47 -4.22
CA LYS A 256 9.87 29.75 -4.29
C LYS A 256 11.38 29.55 -4.29
N ASP A 257 12.07 30.40 -5.04
CA ASP A 257 13.52 30.54 -5.09
C ASP A 257 13.90 32.00 -5.42
N GLU A 258 15.14 32.40 -5.14
CA GLU A 258 15.65 33.75 -5.48
C GLU A 258 15.85 33.89 -6.99
N ASP A 259 16.22 32.80 -7.68
CA ASP A 259 16.31 32.75 -9.14
C ASP A 259 14.90 32.48 -9.73
N PRO A 260 14.32 33.42 -10.50
CA PRO A 260 12.99 33.26 -11.08
C PRO A 260 12.85 32.04 -12.00
N GLU A 261 13.93 31.63 -12.68
CA GLU A 261 13.91 30.46 -13.55
C GLU A 261 13.88 29.17 -12.73
N VAL A 262 14.58 29.15 -11.59
CA VAL A 262 14.49 28.03 -10.64
C VAL A 262 13.09 27.96 -10.03
N ALA A 263 12.54 29.09 -9.60
CA ALA A 263 11.18 29.17 -9.06
C ALA A 263 10.14 28.64 -10.06
N SER A 264 10.26 29.03 -11.34
CA SER A 264 9.38 28.52 -12.41
C SER A 264 9.43 26.99 -12.54
N TYR A 265 10.63 26.38 -12.51
CA TYR A 265 10.73 24.91 -12.54
C TYR A 265 10.15 24.23 -11.29
N LEU A 266 10.26 24.86 -10.13
CA LEU A 266 9.67 24.33 -8.90
C LEU A 266 8.13 24.36 -8.95
N GLU A 267 7.57 25.46 -9.44
CA GLU A 267 6.13 25.65 -9.68
C GLU A 267 5.58 24.68 -10.73
N ASP A 268 6.27 24.50 -11.86
CA ASP A 268 5.91 23.49 -12.86
C ASP A 268 5.86 22.09 -12.25
N GLY A 269 6.84 21.74 -11.41
CA GLY A 269 6.84 20.45 -10.73
C GLY A 269 5.70 20.30 -9.72
N TYR A 270 5.31 21.38 -9.06
CA TYR A 270 4.13 21.39 -8.20
C TYR A 270 2.82 21.19 -8.99
N HIS A 271 2.66 21.85 -10.14
CA HIS A 271 1.50 21.68 -11.00
C HIS A 271 1.38 20.26 -11.56
N GLU A 272 2.50 19.60 -11.84
CA GLU A 272 2.50 18.20 -12.28
C GLU A 272 1.90 17.24 -11.24
N ILE A 273 1.85 17.60 -9.94
CA ILE A 273 1.27 16.76 -8.88
C ILE A 273 -0.06 17.26 -8.33
N THR A 274 -0.49 18.48 -8.69
CA THR A 274 -1.78 19.06 -8.28
C THR A 274 -2.77 19.26 -9.42
N GLY A 275 -2.32 19.08 -10.67
CA GLY A 275 -3.18 19.12 -11.84
C GLY A 275 -4.14 17.92 -11.95
N GLU A 276 -4.90 17.87 -13.04
CA GLU A 276 -5.91 16.83 -13.29
C GLU A 276 -5.34 15.40 -13.36
N THR A 277 -4.06 15.27 -13.73
CA THR A 277 -3.36 13.98 -13.83
C THR A 277 -2.03 14.00 -13.06
N PRO A 278 -2.08 13.87 -11.71
CA PRO A 278 -0.89 13.94 -10.87
C PRO A 278 0.22 12.95 -11.27
N SER A 279 1.44 13.44 -11.40
CA SER A 279 2.62 12.66 -11.80
C SER A 279 3.88 13.14 -11.07
N PHE A 280 4.20 12.45 -9.98
CA PHE A 280 5.46 12.63 -9.26
C PHE A 280 6.70 12.43 -10.15
N LYS A 281 6.59 11.58 -11.19
CA LYS A 281 7.69 11.37 -12.15
C LYS A 281 8.00 12.64 -12.94
N LYS A 282 6.96 13.29 -13.49
CA LYS A 282 7.14 14.55 -14.23
C LYS A 282 7.55 15.69 -13.30
N ALA A 283 6.98 15.74 -12.10
CA ALA A 283 7.39 16.70 -11.08
C ALA A 283 8.89 16.62 -10.78
N LYS A 284 9.41 15.39 -10.60
CA LYS A 284 10.84 15.14 -10.40
C LYS A 284 11.70 15.60 -11.57
N GLU A 285 11.25 15.44 -12.82
CA GLU A 285 11.98 15.96 -13.99
C GLU A 285 12.12 17.48 -13.95
N ASN A 286 11.09 18.20 -13.49
CA ASN A 286 11.15 19.66 -13.32
C ASN A 286 12.02 20.06 -12.12
N TRP A 287 11.91 19.37 -10.97
CA TRP A 287 12.77 19.63 -9.82
C TRP A 287 14.25 19.30 -10.08
N ASP A 288 14.55 18.31 -10.93
CA ASP A 288 15.91 18.05 -11.42
C ASP A 288 16.44 19.22 -12.27
N LYS A 289 15.60 19.85 -13.10
CA LYS A 289 15.98 21.06 -13.86
C LYS A 289 16.24 22.23 -12.91
N ALA A 290 15.41 22.41 -11.90
CA ALA A 290 15.58 23.44 -10.86
C ALA A 290 16.93 23.28 -10.13
N ASP A 291 17.24 22.07 -9.64
CA ASP A 291 18.50 21.81 -8.93
C ASP A 291 19.72 22.04 -9.85
N LYS A 292 19.64 21.61 -11.11
CA LYS A 292 20.71 21.85 -12.11
C LYS A 292 20.89 23.34 -12.41
N LYS A 293 19.80 24.08 -12.62
CA LYS A 293 19.82 25.52 -12.90
C LYS A 293 20.46 26.29 -11.74
N ALA A 294 20.12 25.93 -10.51
CA ALA A 294 20.70 26.51 -9.30
C ALA A 294 22.15 26.07 -9.03
N GLY A 295 22.74 25.20 -9.84
CA GLY A 295 24.06 24.62 -9.58
C GLY A 295 24.11 23.83 -8.27
N GLY A 296 23.01 23.19 -7.91
CA GLY A 296 22.85 22.42 -6.67
C GLY A 296 22.62 23.27 -5.41
N LYS A 297 22.27 24.55 -5.55
CA LYS A 297 22.13 25.49 -4.41
C LYS A 297 20.69 25.80 -4.01
N SER A 298 19.69 25.28 -4.74
CA SER A 298 18.28 25.43 -4.35
C SER A 298 17.90 24.38 -3.32
N TRP A 299 17.70 24.82 -2.07
CA TRP A 299 17.28 23.90 -1.01
C TRP A 299 15.86 23.37 -1.24
N GLY A 300 14.97 24.18 -1.83
CA GLY A 300 13.61 23.79 -2.19
C GLY A 300 13.60 22.68 -3.23
N ALA A 301 14.43 22.79 -4.27
CA ALA A 301 14.60 21.73 -5.27
C ALA A 301 15.05 20.41 -4.62
N LYS A 302 16.07 20.46 -3.75
CA LYS A 302 16.56 19.27 -3.04
C LYS A 302 15.51 18.66 -2.12
N ALA A 303 14.77 19.48 -1.37
CA ALA A 303 13.71 18.98 -0.50
C ALA A 303 12.58 18.32 -1.31
N ASN A 304 12.15 18.92 -2.43
CA ASN A 304 11.15 18.33 -3.30
C ASN A 304 11.63 17.00 -3.93
N LEU A 305 12.88 16.92 -4.37
CA LEU A 305 13.49 15.66 -4.83
C LEU A 305 13.53 14.61 -3.71
N GLY A 306 13.82 15.01 -2.47
CA GLY A 306 13.70 14.14 -1.30
C GLY A 306 12.28 13.59 -1.13
N THR A 307 11.26 14.44 -1.29
CA THR A 307 9.85 14.05 -1.24
C THR A 307 9.47 13.09 -2.36
N TYR A 308 9.98 13.29 -3.59
CA TYR A 308 9.81 12.33 -4.68
C TYR A 308 10.37 10.95 -4.32
N TYR A 309 11.61 10.89 -3.83
CA TYR A 309 12.23 9.61 -3.49
C TYR A 309 11.56 8.95 -2.28
N PHE A 310 11.05 9.74 -1.34
CA PHE A 310 10.27 9.23 -0.22
C PHE A 310 8.97 8.59 -0.71
N GLN A 311 8.22 9.30 -1.57
CA GLN A 311 7.03 8.80 -2.26
C GLN A 311 7.35 7.50 -3.01
N ALA A 312 8.47 7.46 -3.74
CA ALA A 312 8.90 6.28 -4.48
C ALA A 312 9.33 5.10 -3.60
N GLY A 313 9.66 5.31 -2.32
CA GLY A 313 10.19 4.29 -1.42
C GLY A 313 11.71 4.10 -1.49
N ASP A 314 12.42 4.98 -2.22
CA ASP A 314 13.89 5.02 -2.23
C ASP A 314 14.37 5.88 -1.06
N PHE A 315 14.30 5.29 0.14
CA PHE A 315 14.53 6.02 1.39
C PHE A 315 15.97 6.51 1.54
N GLU A 316 16.95 5.78 0.98
CA GLU A 316 18.35 6.20 1.02
C GLU A 316 18.56 7.51 0.23
N LYS A 317 18.01 7.61 -0.98
CA LYS A 317 18.06 8.85 -1.75
C LYS A 317 17.26 9.96 -1.08
N ALA A 318 16.08 9.65 -0.56
CA ALA A 318 15.25 10.64 0.13
C ALA A 318 16.00 11.29 1.30
N ILE A 319 16.63 10.48 2.16
CA ILE A 319 17.45 10.94 3.28
C ILE A 319 18.59 11.83 2.78
N LYS A 320 19.33 11.38 1.75
CA LYS A 320 20.45 12.13 1.18
C LYS A 320 20.03 13.52 0.68
N TYR A 321 18.93 13.60 -0.06
CA TYR A 321 18.42 14.88 -0.58
C TYR A 321 17.97 15.82 0.54
N TYR A 322 17.29 15.30 1.57
CA TYR A 322 16.94 16.10 2.74
C TYR A 322 18.17 16.58 3.52
N GLU A 323 19.20 15.76 3.67
CA GLU A 323 20.47 16.16 4.28
C GLU A 323 21.18 17.25 3.48
N ASP A 324 21.21 17.13 2.16
CA ASP A 324 21.82 18.13 1.29
C ASP A 324 21.03 19.44 1.30
N ALA A 325 19.69 19.38 1.35
CA ALA A 325 18.85 20.58 1.53
C ALA A 325 19.17 21.30 2.85
N MET A 326 19.35 20.58 3.96
CA MET A 326 19.67 21.17 5.27
C MET A 326 21.04 21.85 5.34
N LYS A 327 21.98 21.51 4.45
CA LYS A 327 23.31 22.15 4.37
C LYS A 327 23.27 23.51 3.68
N LEU A 328 22.22 23.81 2.93
CA LEU A 328 22.07 25.04 2.15
C LEU A 328 21.52 26.19 3.00
N SER A 329 21.81 27.42 2.57
CA SER A 329 21.28 28.64 3.19
C SER A 329 19.78 28.78 2.90
N GLY A 330 19.05 29.41 3.83
CA GLY A 330 17.60 29.65 3.68
C GLY A 330 16.70 28.44 3.88
N ALA A 331 17.26 27.23 4.08
CA ALA A 331 16.48 26.02 4.31
C ALA A 331 15.72 26.05 5.65
N ASP A 332 14.46 25.62 5.64
CA ASP A 332 13.75 25.28 6.88
C ASP A 332 14.30 23.96 7.45
N LYS A 333 15.40 24.08 8.19
CA LYS A 333 16.10 22.93 8.77
C LYS A 333 15.24 22.14 9.75
N ASN A 334 14.24 22.75 10.38
CA ASN A 334 13.37 22.04 11.33
C ASN A 334 12.38 21.17 10.57
N TYR A 335 11.71 21.73 9.57
CA TYR A 335 10.77 20.97 8.76
C TYR A 335 11.44 19.85 7.97
N VAL A 336 12.56 20.14 7.28
CA VAL A 336 13.28 19.12 6.49
C VAL A 336 13.83 18.00 7.38
N ARG A 337 14.25 18.30 8.61
CA ARG A 337 14.66 17.28 9.59
C ARG A 337 13.50 16.37 9.99
N GLU A 338 12.30 16.92 10.17
CA GLU A 338 11.11 16.12 10.45
C GLU A 338 10.75 15.21 9.26
N LEU A 339 10.88 15.69 8.02
CA LEU A 339 10.70 14.83 6.84
C LEU A 339 11.70 13.67 6.82
N ARG A 340 12.99 13.95 7.07
CA ARG A 340 14.02 12.90 7.18
C ARG A 340 13.68 11.85 8.24
N LYS A 341 13.23 12.26 9.44
CA LYS A 341 12.80 11.32 10.50
C LYS A 341 11.61 10.46 10.08
N ARG A 342 10.68 11.00 9.31
CA ARG A 342 9.54 10.23 8.77
C ARG A 342 10.00 9.18 7.78
N VAL A 343 10.95 9.53 6.90
CA VAL A 343 11.58 8.56 5.99
C VAL A 343 12.22 7.41 6.79
N GLU A 344 13.00 7.73 7.83
CA GLU A 344 13.62 6.74 8.71
C GLU A 344 12.57 5.86 9.40
N ALA A 345 11.46 6.43 9.85
CA ALA A 345 10.38 5.67 10.47
C ALA A 345 9.61 4.76 9.49
N ALA A 346 9.53 5.15 8.21
CA ALA A 346 8.88 4.38 7.15
C ALA A 346 9.75 3.23 6.62
N ALA A 347 11.08 3.42 6.65
CA ALA A 347 12.05 2.39 6.32
C ALA A 347 12.06 1.27 7.38
N ALA A 348 12.30 0.04 6.94
CA ALA A 348 12.64 -1.07 7.82
C ALA A 348 14.13 -0.96 8.21
N VAL A 349 14.45 -0.04 9.13
CA VAL A 349 15.79 0.14 9.71
C VAL A 349 16.09 -0.95 10.75
N ASP A 350 17.39 -1.26 10.94
CA ASP A 350 17.84 -2.18 11.98
C ASP A 350 17.91 -1.43 13.33
N ASP A 351 17.09 -1.83 14.30
CA ASP A 351 17.14 -1.25 15.66
C ASP A 351 18.38 -1.73 16.45
N THR A 352 19.29 -2.50 15.83
CA THR A 352 20.54 -3.02 16.42
C THR A 352 21.79 -2.18 16.14
N GLU A 353 21.68 -1.05 15.44
CA GLU A 353 22.77 -0.06 15.33
C GLU A 353 22.55 1.13 16.27
N LYS A 354 22.43 0.86 17.57
CA LYS A 354 22.70 1.85 18.62
C LYS A 354 23.65 1.32 19.66
#